data_AF-A0A377F9W4-F1
#
_entry.id   AF-A0A377F9W4-F1
#
_cell.length_a   1.000
_cell.length_b   1.000
_cell.length_c   1.000
_cell.angle_alpha   90.00
_cell.angle_beta   90.00
_cell.angle_gamma   90.00
#
_symmetry.space_group_name_H-M   'P 1'
#
loop_
_entity.id
_entity.type
_entity.pdbx_description
1 polymer ?
#
loop_
_entity_poly.entity_id
_entity_poly.type
_entity_poly.pdbx_seq_one_letter_code
_entity_poly.pdbx_strand_id
1 'polypeptide(L)' 'MKFDFLGLRTLTIINWALEMINKRRAKNGEPPLDIAAIPLDDKKSFDMLQRSETTAVFQLESRGMKDLIKRSTT' A
#
# COMPACT_ATOMS: atom_id res chain seq x y z
N MET A 1 13.52 -6.50 27.38
CA MET A 1 12.56 -6.15 26.32
C MET A 1 12.15 -7.43 25.62
N LYS A 2 10.85 -7.67 25.44
CA LYS A 2 10.33 -8.83 24.71
C LYS A 2 9.90 -8.35 23.34
N PHE A 3 10.40 -8.99 22.29
CA PHE A 3 10.00 -8.71 20.91
C PHE A 3 9.07 -9.81 20.45
N ASP A 4 7.90 -9.42 19.93
CA ASP A 4 6.94 -10.36 19.38
C ASP A 4 7.26 -10.61 17.89
N PHE A 5 7.38 -11.88 17.52
CA PHE A 5 7.51 -12.26 16.13
C PHE A 5 6.13 -12.24 15.46
N LEU A 6 5.89 -11.25 14.61
CA LEU A 6 4.78 -11.30 13.66
C LEU A 6 5.27 -11.84 12.32
N GLY A 7 4.70 -12.96 11.86
CA GLY A 7 4.96 -13.55 10.53
C GLY A 7 4.35 -12.78 9.36
N LEU A 8 4.14 -11.47 9.50
CA LEU A 8 3.53 -10.62 8.47
C LEU A 8 4.54 -10.33 7.37
N ARG A 9 4.33 -10.93 6.19
CA ARG A 9 5.13 -10.68 4.99
C ARG A 9 4.87 -9.31 4.36
N THR A 10 3.86 -8.58 4.82
CA THR A 10 3.46 -7.27 4.28
C THR A 10 4.62 -6.27 4.27
N LEU A 11 5.38 -6.19 5.37
CA LEU A 11 6.53 -5.28 5.44
C LEU A 11 7.66 -5.69 4.49
N THR A 12 7.87 -6.99 4.28
CA THR A 12 8.83 -7.50 3.30
C THR A 12 8.42 -7.12 1.88
N ILE A 13 7.13 -7.24 1.54
CA ILE A 13 6.59 -6.86 0.23
C ILE A 13 6.78 -5.35 -0.01
N ILE A 14 6.47 -4.51 0.99
CA ILE A 14 6.68 -3.06 0.90
C ILE A 14 8.15 -2.73 0.69
N ASN A 15 9.05 -3.38 1.42
CA ASN A 15 10.49 -3.17 1.29
C ASN A 15 10.98 -3.49 -0.15
N TRP A 16 10.61 -4.64 -0.71
CA TRP A 16 10.95 -4.99 -2.09
C TRP A 16 10.36 -4.01 -3.12
N ALA A 17 9.13 -3.55 -2.92
CA ALA A 17 8.53 -2.53 -3.78
C ALA A 17 9.32 -1.23 -3.75
N LEU A 18 9.74 -0.76 -2.56
CA LEU A 18 10.58 0.44 -2.41
C LEU A 18 11.94 0.28 -3.10
N GLU A 19 12.60 -0.87 -2.96
CA GLU A 19 13.86 -1.13 -3.65
C GLU A 19 13.71 -1.03 -5.18
N MET A 20 12.64 -1.64 -5.73
CA MET A 20 12.37 -1.61 -7.17
C MET A 20 12.07 -0.19 -7.67
N ILE A 21 11.26 0.58 -6.92
CA ILE A 21 10.92 1.96 -7.25
C ILE A 21 12.19 2.84 -7.21
N ASN A 22 13.00 2.71 -6.15
CA ASN A 22 14.21 3.52 -5.98
C ASN A 22 15.28 3.19 -7.02
N LYS A 23 15.39 1.94 -7.46
CA LYS A 23 16.22 1.56 -8.63
C LYS A 23 15.79 2.30 -9.90
N ARG A 24 14.48 2.47 -10.13
CA ARG A 24 13.96 3.24 -11.28
C ARG A 24 14.22 4.73 -11.12
N ARG A 25 13.97 5.29 -9.93
CA ARG A 25 14.21 6.71 -9.62
C ARG A 25 15.68 7.10 -9.79
N ALA A 26 16.60 6.26 -9.31
CA ALA A 26 18.03 6.48 -9.49
C ALA A 26 18.44 6.59 -10.97
N LYS A 27 17.82 5.79 -11.86
CA LYS A 27 18.05 5.88 -13.31
C LYS A 27 17.54 7.20 -13.92
N ASN A 28 16.53 7.81 -13.31
CA ASN A 28 15.94 9.08 -13.74
C ASN A 28 16.55 10.30 -13.04
N GLY A 29 17.50 10.12 -12.11
CA GLY A 29 18.03 11.20 -11.28
C GLY A 29 17.05 11.72 -10.22
N GLU A 30 16.01 10.97 -9.89
CA GLU A 30 15.01 11.33 -8.88
C GLU A 30 15.48 10.90 -7.47
N PRO A 31 15.13 11.64 -6.41
CA PRO A 31 15.44 11.25 -5.03
C PRO A 31 14.69 9.96 -4.62
N PRO A 32 15.26 9.16 -3.71
CA PRO A 32 14.60 7.97 -3.18
C PRO A 32 13.22 8.30 -2.59
N LEU A 33 12.27 7.39 -2.80
CA LEU A 33 10.95 7.46 -2.20
C LEU A 33 11.04 7.07 -0.71
N ASP A 34 10.53 7.95 0.15
CA ASP A 34 10.26 7.66 1.56
C ASP A 34 8.77 7.35 1.73
N ILE A 35 8.47 6.13 2.20
CA ILE A 35 7.10 5.68 2.44
C ILE A 35 6.44 6.42 3.62
N ALA A 36 7.22 6.91 4.58
CA ALA A 36 6.69 7.64 5.73
C ALA A 36 6.27 9.07 5.38
N ALA A 37 6.75 9.60 4.25
CA ALA A 37 6.49 10.96 3.78
C ALA A 37 5.35 11.06 2.75
N ILE A 38 4.65 9.96 2.44
CA ILE A 38 3.58 9.97 1.44
C ILE A 38 2.36 10.76 1.95
N PRO A 39 1.66 11.52 1.08
CA PRO A 39 0.42 12.19 1.44
C PRO A 39 -0.68 11.15 1.75
N LEU A 40 -1.47 11.42 2.78
CA LEU A 40 -2.58 10.56 3.21
C LEU A 40 -3.90 10.86 2.48
N ASP A 41 -3.95 11.94 1.69
CA ASP A 41 -5.09 12.46 0.95
C ASP A 41 -4.97 12.22 -0.57
N ASP A 42 -4.13 11.27 -1.00
CA ASP A 42 -3.89 10.99 -2.41
C ASP A 42 -5.16 10.51 -3.13
N LYS A 43 -5.69 11.37 -4.02
CA LYS A 43 -6.91 11.10 -4.77
C LYS A 43 -6.85 9.78 -5.55
N LYS A 44 -5.70 9.45 -6.15
CA LYS A 44 -5.58 8.22 -6.95
C LYS A 44 -5.74 6.96 -6.10
N SER A 45 -5.18 6.98 -4.89
CA SER A 45 -5.32 5.93 -3.89
C SER A 45 -6.78 5.76 -3.46
N PHE A 46 -7.48 6.86 -3.19
CA PHE A 46 -8.91 6.82 -2.86
C PHE A 46 -9.78 6.35 -4.03
N ASP A 47 -9.51 6.82 -5.26
CA ASP A 47 -10.27 6.41 -6.44
C ASP A 47 -10.12 4.88 -6.69
N MET A 48 -8.92 4.31 -6.45
CA MET A 48 -8.69 2.86 -6.53
C MET A 48 -9.44 2.09 -5.44
N LEU A 49 -9.43 2.60 -4.20
CA LEU A 49 -10.19 2.04 -3.08
C LEU A 49 -11.69 2.02 -3.40
N GLN A 50 -12.24 3.14 -3.87
CA GLN A 50 -13.65 3.28 -4.26
C GLN A 50 -14.08 2.31 -5.35
N ARG A 51 -13.19 1.98 -6.30
CA ARG A 51 -13.42 0.94 -7.32
C ARG A 51 -13.39 -0.49 -6.77
N SER A 52 -13.17 -0.69 -5.47
CA SER A 52 -13.01 -2.01 -4.83
C SER A 52 -11.85 -2.83 -5.40
N GLU A 53 -10.86 -2.18 -6.00
CA GLU A 53 -9.64 -2.78 -6.56
C GLU A 53 -8.62 -3.11 -5.44
N THR A 54 -9.07 -3.73 -4.34
CA THR A 54 -8.28 -3.93 -3.11
C THR A 54 -7.61 -5.30 -3.01
N THR A 55 -7.47 -6.01 -4.13
CA THR A 55 -6.71 -7.27 -4.15
C THR A 55 -5.24 -6.97 -3.81
N ALA A 56 -4.67 -7.71 -2.85
CA ALA A 56 -3.33 -7.45 -2.26
C ALA A 56 -3.20 -6.13 -1.46
N VAL A 57 -4.30 -5.46 -1.14
CA VAL A 57 -4.30 -4.38 -0.14
C VAL A 57 -4.51 -4.99 1.23
N PHE A 58 -3.48 -4.93 2.06
CA PHE A 58 -3.45 -5.56 3.38
C PHE A 58 -4.74 -5.30 4.18
N GLN A 59 -5.33 -6.35 4.75
CA GLN A 59 -6.61 -6.37 5.49
C GLN A 59 -7.88 -6.10 4.65
N LEU A 60 -7.76 -5.49 3.46
CA LEU A 60 -8.89 -5.14 2.60
C LEU A 60 -9.16 -6.17 1.49
N GLU A 61 -8.48 -7.31 1.54
CA GLU A 61 -8.55 -8.36 0.51
C GLU A 61 -9.83 -9.19 0.57
N SER A 62 -10.47 -9.23 1.75
CA SER A 62 -11.64 -10.07 1.98
C SER A 62 -12.86 -9.57 1.20
N ARG A 63 -13.70 -10.52 0.76
CA ARG A 63 -14.93 -10.22 0.00
C ARG A 63 -15.87 -9.29 0.79
N GLY A 64 -16.04 -9.55 2.09
CA GLY A 64 -16.87 -8.71 2.95
C GLY A 64 -16.34 -7.29 3.10
N MET A 65 -15.01 -7.10 3.12
CA MET A 65 -14.42 -5.75 3.17
C MET A 65 -14.60 -5.00 1.84
N LYS A 66 -14.47 -5.69 0.71
CA LYS A 66 -14.77 -5.12 -0.62
C LYS A 66 -16.22 -4.66 -0.72
N ASP A 67 -17.15 -5.47 -0.23
CA ASP A 67 -18.58 -5.13 -0.23
C ASP A 67 -18.87 -3.91 0.67
N LEU A 68 -18.18 -3.80 1.81
CA LEU A 68 -18.28 -2.63 2.69
C LEU A 68 -17.81 -1.34 2.00
N ILE A 69 -16.65 -1.38 1.35
CA ILE A 69 -16.09 -0.22 0.64
C ILE A 69 -17.02 0.25 -0.48
N LYS A 70 -17.61 -0.71 -1.21
CA LYS A 70 -18.58 -0.41 -2.28
C LYS A 70 -19.84 0.27 -1.75
N ARG A 71 -20.34 -0.13 -0.57
CA ARG A 71 -21.52 0.48 0.07
C ARG A 71 -21.24 1.87 0.63
N SER A 72 -20.05 2.12 1.16
CA SER A 72 -19.68 3.45 1.70
C SER A 72 -19.47 4.52 0.63
N THR A 73 -19.37 4.12 -0.64
CA THR A 73 -19.19 5.02 -1.79
C THR A 73 -20.49 5.27 -2.56
N THR A 74 -21.55 4.48 -2.28
CA THR A 74 -22.90 4.64 -2.87
C THR A 74 -23.76 5.52 -1.97
#